data_AF-A0A3B8RBN0-F1
#
_entry.id   AF-A0A3B8RBN0-F1
#
_cell.length_a   1.000
_cell.length_b   1.000
_cell.length_c   1.000
_cell.angle_alpha   90.00
_cell.angle_beta   90.00
_cell.angle_gamma   90.00
#
_symmetry.space_group_name_H-M   'P 1'
#
loop_
_entity.id
_entity.type
_entity.pdbx_description
1 polymer ?
#
loop_
_entity_poly.entity_id
_entity_poly.type
_entity_poly.pdbx_seq_one_letter_code
_entity_poly.pdbx_strand_id
1 'polypeptide(L)' 'MPSIKHPFDPESLYQVDDEGNIRVSNGNQWGVFTREGRHLSGDIRHADPQLCVWVGNNPGQEKQLRSAAVAAKRTL' A
#
# COMPACT_ATOMS: atom_id res chain seq x y z
N MET A 1 8.38 1.89 2.71
CA MET A 1 7.46 1.07 1.89
C MET A 1 6.50 1.94 1.10
N PRO A 2 5.87 1.46 0.01
CA PRO A 2 4.82 2.19 -0.71
C PRO A 2 3.66 2.57 0.23
N SER A 3 3.11 3.78 0.06
CA SER A 3 2.00 4.27 0.87
C SER A 3 1.17 5.34 0.17
N ILE A 4 -0.09 5.51 0.60
CA ILE A 4 -0.99 6.57 0.16
C ILE A 4 -1.93 7.00 1.30
N LYS A 5 -2.29 8.29 1.33
CA LYS A 5 -3.39 8.78 2.17
C LYS A 5 -4.72 8.60 1.45
N HIS A 6 -5.78 8.23 2.17
CA HIS A 6 -7.09 8.07 1.55
C HIS A 6 -7.60 9.44 1.01
N PRO A 7 -8.02 9.53 -0.26
CA PRO A 7 -8.39 10.81 -0.88
C PRO A 7 -9.56 11.55 -0.20
N PHE A 8 -10.49 10.80 0.41
CA PHE A 8 -11.65 11.34 1.13
C PHE A 8 -11.52 11.26 2.65
N ASP A 9 -10.42 10.69 3.16
CA ASP A 9 -10.12 10.59 4.59
C ASP A 9 -8.61 10.79 4.79
N PRO A 10 -8.13 12.04 4.74
CA PRO A 10 -6.70 12.34 4.69
C PRO A 10 -5.91 11.91 5.95
N GLU A 11 -6.60 11.55 7.03
CA GLU A 11 -5.98 11.05 8.27
C GLU A 11 -5.66 9.55 8.18
N SER A 12 -6.36 8.81 7.32
CA SER A 12 -6.10 7.39 7.07
C SER A 12 -4.93 7.20 6.10
N LEU A 13 -3.85 6.58 6.59
CA LEU A 13 -2.67 6.18 5.81
C LEU A 13 -2.69 4.69 5.54
N TYR A 14 -2.51 4.31 4.28
CA TYR A 14 -2.38 2.93 3.82
C TYR A 14 -0.91 2.70 3.44
N GLN A 15 -0.27 1.68 4.00
CA GLN A 15 1.15 1.37 3.76
C GLN A 15 1.37 -0.15 3.69
N VAL A 16 2.20 -0.60 2.74
CA VAL A 16 2.63 -2.01 2.71
C VAL A 16 3.55 -2.28 3.90
N ASP A 17 3.30 -3.33 4.68
CA ASP A 17 4.19 -3.77 5.76
C ASP A 17 5.26 -4.77 5.28
N ASP A 18 6.11 -5.25 6.19
CA ASP A 18 7.22 -6.14 5.87
C ASP A 18 6.75 -7.54 5.41
N GLU A 19 5.52 -7.92 5.74
CA GLU A 19 4.90 -9.19 5.32
C GLU A 19 4.12 -9.05 4.00
N GLY A 20 4.05 -7.83 3.44
CA GLY A 20 3.34 -7.53 2.21
C GLY A 20 1.83 -7.33 2.38
N ASN A 21 1.35 -7.23 3.61
CA ASN A 21 0.00 -6.82 3.97
C ASN A 21 -0.10 -5.29 3.99
N ILE A 22 -1.32 -4.78 4.14
CA ILE A 22 -1.62 -3.35 4.17
C ILE A 22 -1.94 -2.93 5.59
N ARG A 23 -1.04 -2.14 6.19
CA ARG A 23 -1.30 -1.45 7.45
C ARG A 23 -2.07 -0.17 7.14
N VAL A 24 -3.24 -0.03 7.76
CA VAL A 24 -4.03 1.21 7.78
C VAL A 24 -3.89 1.84 9.16
N SER A 25 -3.58 3.13 9.23
CA SER A 25 -3.47 3.88 10.49
C SER A 25 -4.26 5.18 10.43
N ASN A 26 -4.97 5.51 11.50
CA ASN A 26 -5.67 6.77 11.70
C ASN A 26 -5.55 7.17 13.18
N GLY A 27 -4.77 8.22 13.46
CA GLY A 27 -4.42 8.60 14.84
C GLY A 27 -3.76 7.45 15.61
N ASN A 28 -4.38 7.06 16.73
CA ASN A 28 -3.89 5.98 17.60
C ASN A 28 -4.41 4.59 17.20
N GLN A 29 -5.31 4.51 16.22
CA GLN A 29 -5.89 3.25 15.77
C GLN A 29 -5.16 2.72 14.54
N TRP A 30 -5.14 1.40 14.42
CA TRP A 30 -4.57 0.72 13.27
C TRP A 30 -5.33 -0.56 12.91
N GLY A 31 -5.17 -1.00 11.67
CA GLY A 31 -5.63 -2.31 11.21
C GLY A 31 -4.65 -2.87 10.18
N VAL A 32 -4.54 -4.19 10.11
CA VAL A 32 -3.77 -4.89 9.08
C VAL A 32 -4.75 -5.66 8.19
N PHE A 33 -4.55 -5.53 6.88
CA PHE A 33 -5.43 -6.08 5.86
C PHE A 33 -4.62 -6.82 4.79
N THR A 34 -5.19 -7.83 4.15
CA THR A 34 -4.61 -8.41 2.94
C THR A 34 -4.61 -7.38 1.80
N ARG A 35 -3.91 -7.66 0.70
CA ARG A 35 -3.92 -6.81 -0.50
C ARG A 35 -5.31 -6.66 -1.13
N GLU A 36 -6.19 -7.62 -0.90
CA GLU A 36 -7.59 -7.59 -1.33
C GLU A 36 -8.52 -6.90 -0.32
N GLY A 37 -7.98 -6.32 0.76
CA GLY A 37 -8.74 -5.58 1.77
C GLY A 37 -9.42 -6.46 2.83
N ARG A 38 -9.02 -7.73 3.00
CA ARG A 38 -9.56 -8.57 4.09
C ARG A 38 -8.87 -8.24 5.42
N HIS A 39 -9.65 -7.99 6.47
CA HIS A 39 -9.12 -7.71 7.80
C HIS A 39 -8.36 -8.91 8.39
N LEU A 40 -7.22 -8.62 9.02
CA LEU A 40 -6.38 -9.61 9.71
C LEU A 40 -6.26 -9.30 11.20
N SER A 41 -5.98 -8.04 11.58
CA SER A 41 -5.76 -7.65 12.98
C SER A 41 -5.94 -6.14 13.21
N GLY A 42 -6.02 -5.73 14.49
CA GLY A 42 -6.16 -4.33 14.90
C GLY A 42 -7.60 -3.84 15.08
N ASP A 43 -7.72 -2.58 15.49
CA ASP A 43 -8.97 -1.91 15.85
C ASP A 43 -9.76 -1.43 14.63
N ILE A 44 -9.05 -1.00 13.57
CA ILE A 44 -9.68 -0.62 12.30
C ILE A 44 -10.12 -1.91 11.58
N ARG A 45 -11.43 -2.13 11.47
CA ARG A 45 -12.03 -3.34 10.85
C ARG A 45 -12.41 -3.17 9.38
N HIS A 46 -12.39 -1.95 8.87
CA HIS A 46 -12.76 -1.62 7.50
C HIS A 46 -11.66 -0.80 6.83
N ALA A 47 -11.37 -1.12 5.59
CA ALA A 47 -10.45 -0.40 4.72
C ALA A 47 -11.05 -0.37 3.31
N ASP A 48 -10.69 0.64 2.51
CA ASP A 48 -11.05 0.67 1.09
C ASP A 48 -10.26 -0.44 0.36
N PRO A 49 -10.93 -1.48 -0.18
CA PRO A 49 -10.26 -2.57 -0.87
C PRO A 49 -9.48 -2.10 -2.11
N GLN A 50 -9.93 -1.04 -2.80
CA GLN A 50 -9.24 -0.51 -3.97
C GLN A 50 -7.90 0.12 -3.59
N LEU A 51 -7.83 0.82 -2.44
CA LEU A 51 -6.56 1.36 -1.95
C LEU A 51 -5.63 0.26 -1.44
N CYS A 52 -6.16 -0.79 -0.81
CA CYS A 52 -5.36 -1.97 -0.46
C CYS A 52 -4.71 -2.60 -1.69
N VAL A 53 -5.48 -2.80 -2.77
CA VAL A 53 -4.99 -3.34 -4.04
C VAL A 53 -3.98 -2.39 -4.68
N TRP A 54 -4.25 -1.09 -4.69
CA TRP A 54 -3.37 -0.10 -5.29
C TRP A 54 -2.01 -0.05 -4.57
N VAL A 55 -2.00 0.09 -3.24
CA VAL A 55 -0.77 0.17 -2.43
C VAL A 55 0.02 -1.12 -2.51
N GLY A 56 -0.66 -2.28 -2.47
CA GLY A 56 -0.02 -3.59 -2.55
C GLY A 56 0.63 -3.88 -3.91
N ASN A 57 0.18 -3.25 -4.99
CA ASN A 57 0.66 -3.49 -6.36
C ASN A 57 1.48 -2.34 -6.94
N ASN A 58 1.50 -1.16 -6.33
CA ASN A 58 2.38 -0.07 -6.76
C ASN A 58 3.70 -0.09 -6.01
N PRO A 59 4.81 -0.49 -6.66
CA PRO A 59 6.12 -0.38 -6.04
C PRO A 59 6.46 1.10 -5.79
N GLY A 60 7.22 1.36 -4.73
CA GLY A 60 7.66 2.72 -4.41
C GLY A 60 8.47 3.33 -5.55
N GLN A 61 8.53 4.67 -5.61
CA GLN A 61 9.12 5.43 -6.72
C GLN A 61 10.54 4.95 -7.10
N GLU A 62 11.37 4.57 -6.11
CA GLU A 62 12.72 4.04 -6.37
C GLU A 62 12.72 2.79 -7.26
N LYS A 63 11.75 1.89 -7.03
CA LYS A 63 11.69 0.57 -7.65
C LYS A 63 11.02 0.68 -9.03
N GLN A 64 10.07 1.61 -9.18
CA GLN A 64 9.55 2.02 -10.49
C GLN A 64 10.65 2.56 -11.41
N LEU A 65 11.53 3.43 -10.90
CA LEU A 65 12.65 4.01 -11.65
C LEU A 65 13.68 2.93 -12.07
N ARG A 66 13.96 1.95 -11.21
CA ARG A 66 14.87 0.82 -11.53
C ARG A 66 14.31 -0.11 -12.60
N SER A 67 13.02 -0.42 -12.56
CA SER A 67 12.37 -1.27 -13.58
C SER A 67 12.38 -0.63 -14.97
N ALA A 68 12.11 0.68 -15.06
CA ALA A 68 12.15 1.42 -16.33
C ALA A 68 13.56 1.41 -16.96
N ALA A 69 14.60 1.63 -16.13
CA ALA A 69 15.98 1.61 -16.61
C ALA A 69 16.44 0.22 -17.10
N VAL A 70 15.94 -0.87 -16.50
CA VAL A 70 16.24 -2.24 -16.95
C VAL A 70 15.52 -2.59 -18.25
N ALA A 71 14.26 -2.15 -18.41
CA ALA A 71 13.52 -2.32 -19.66
C ALA A 71 14.19 -1.58 -20.83
N ALA A 72 14.65 -0.34 -20.60
CA ALA A 72 15.32 0.45 -21.62
C ALA A 72 16.64 -0.16 -22.12
N LYS A 73 17.37 -0.90 -21.27
CA LYS A 73 18.65 -1.53 -21.63
C LYS A 73 18.53 -2.81 -22.46
N ARG A 74 17.34 -3.39 -22.60
CA ARG A 74 17.11 -4.61 -23.39
C ARG A 74 16.75 -4.37 -24.86
N THR A 75 16.65 -3.10 -25.27
CA THR A 75 16.21 -2.70 -26.63
C THR A 75 17.38 -2.24 -27.51
N LEU A 76 18.63 -2.54 -27.14
CA LEU A 76 19.81 -2.24 -27.96
C LEU A 76 20.63 -3.50 -28.22
#